data_AF-A0A661ITU5-F1
#
_entry.id   AF-A0A661ITU5-F1
#
_cell.length_a   1.000
_cell.length_b   1.000
_cell.length_c   1.000
_cell.angle_alpha   90.00
_cell.angle_beta   90.00
_cell.angle_gamma   90.00
#
_symmetry.space_group_name_H-M   'P 1'
#
loop_
_entity.id
_entity.type
_entity.pdbx_description
1 polymer ?
#
loop_
_entity_poly.entity_id
_entity_poly.type
_entity_poly.pdbx_seq_one_letter_code
_entity_poly.pdbx_strand_id
1 'polypeptide(L)' 'MAFGISQKEDMDAYDVKQKLVANINKLAPKDVEYLTTQMSILIDKSVHENEEISDKNVDKDFISFLIRLYY' A
#
# COMPACT_ATOMS: atom_id res chain seq x y z
N MET A 1 -13.03 23.45 -19.46
CA MET A 1 -12.25 22.26 -19.89
C MET A 1 -11.78 21.46 -18.67
N ALA A 2 -12.72 20.93 -17.86
CA ALA A 2 -12.41 20.30 -16.57
C ALA A 2 -12.88 18.83 -16.46
N PHE A 3 -13.76 18.37 -17.34
CA PHE A 3 -14.35 17.02 -17.29
C PHE A 3 -13.42 15.89 -17.75
N GLY A 4 -12.44 16.18 -18.61
CA GLY A 4 -11.51 15.17 -19.14
C GLY A 4 -10.29 14.91 -18.27
N ILE A 5 -10.02 15.76 -17.27
CA ILE A 5 -8.86 15.61 -16.38
C ILE A 5 -9.25 14.74 -15.17
N SER A 6 -10.39 15.01 -14.53
CA SER A 6 -10.84 14.23 -13.36
C SER A 6 -11.13 12.76 -13.72
N GLN A 7 -11.73 12.49 -14.88
CA GLN A 7 -11.97 11.11 -15.34
C GLN A 7 -10.66 10.34 -15.57
N LYS A 8 -9.59 11.02 -15.97
CA LYS A 8 -8.31 10.38 -16.25
C LYS A 8 -7.58 10.03 -14.96
N GLU A 9 -7.60 10.92 -13.98
CA GLU A 9 -7.06 10.65 -12.63
C GLU A 9 -7.82 9.51 -11.93
N ASP A 10 -9.14 9.44 -12.08
CA ASP A 10 -9.95 8.34 -11.55
C ASP A 10 -9.65 6.99 -12.24
N MET A 11 -9.43 7.01 -13.56
CA MET A 11 -9.02 5.82 -14.31
C MET A 11 -7.61 5.34 -13.92
N ASP A 12 -6.66 6.27 -13.75
CA ASP A 12 -5.30 5.95 -13.30
C ASP A 12 -5.32 5.37 -11.88
N ALA A 13 -6.13 5.92 -10.97
CA ALA A 13 -6.30 5.38 -9.63
C ALA A 13 -6.94 3.98 -9.62
N TYR A 14 -7.84 3.70 -10.57
CA TYR A 14 -8.45 2.37 -10.72
C TYR A 14 -7.42 1.35 -11.23
N ASP A 15 -6.65 1.67 -12.25
CA ASP A 15 -5.63 0.78 -12.81
C ASP A 15 -4.52 0.46 -11.80
N VAL A 16 -4.15 1.46 -10.99
CA VAL A 16 -3.23 1.29 -9.86
C VAL A 16 -3.77 0.29 -8.84
N LYS A 17 -5.05 0.42 -8.45
CA LYS A 17 -5.68 -0.52 -7.51
C LYS A 17 -5.73 -1.93 -8.08
N GLN A 18 -6.08 -2.09 -9.36
CA GLN A 18 -6.14 -3.40 -10.02
C GLN A 18 -4.76 -4.07 -10.08
N LYS A 19 -3.71 -3.32 -10.44
CA LYS A 19 -2.33 -3.84 -10.46
C LYS A 19 -1.84 -4.24 -9.08
N LEU A 20 -2.11 -3.41 -8.07
CA LEU A 20 -1.74 -3.69 -6.69
C LEU A 20 -2.40 -4.99 -6.20
N VAL A 21 -3.71 -5.14 -6.41
CA VAL A 21 -4.45 -6.35 -6.05
C VAL A 21 -3.90 -7.58 -6.80
N ALA A 22 -3.62 -7.44 -8.09
CA ALA A 22 -3.05 -8.53 -8.88
C ALA A 22 -1.66 -8.95 -8.39
N ASN A 23 -0.83 -8.00 -7.95
CA ASN A 23 0.50 -8.27 -7.42
C ASN A 23 0.45 -8.88 -6.01
N ILE A 24 -0.46 -8.41 -5.14
CA ILE A 24 -0.72 -9.04 -3.84
C ILE A 24 -1.15 -10.50 -4.01
N ASN A 25 -2.03 -10.79 -4.98
CA ASN A 25 -2.49 -12.17 -5.24
C ASN A 25 -1.39 -13.10 -5.79
N LYS A 26 -0.28 -12.55 -6.29
CA LYS A 26 0.88 -13.31 -6.78
C LYS A 26 1.97 -13.49 -5.73
N LEU A 27 1.83 -12.86 -4.56
CA LEU A 27 2.81 -12.97 -3.50
C LEU A 27 2.94 -14.43 -3.04
N ALA A 28 4.18 -14.82 -2.73
CA ALA A 28 4.39 -16.09 -2.05
C ALA A 28 3.75 -16.02 -0.64
N PRO A 29 3.32 -17.16 -0.05
CA PRO A 29 2.68 -17.17 1.26
C PRO A 29 3.47 -16.42 2.35
N LYS A 30 4.80 -16.57 2.36
CA LYS A 30 5.70 -15.88 3.28
C LYS A 30 5.65 -14.34 3.15
N ASP A 31 5.44 -13.84 1.93
CA ASP A 31 5.43 -12.41 1.63
C ASP A 31 4.06 -11.80 1.97
N VAL A 32 2.98 -12.60 1.85
CA VAL A 32 1.64 -12.26 2.34
C VAL A 32 1.63 -12.19 3.88
N GLU A 33 2.27 -13.15 4.54
CA GLU A 33 2.43 -13.15 6.01
C GLU A 33 3.23 -11.94 6.49
N TYR A 34 4.32 -11.61 5.80
CA TYR A 34 5.11 -10.41 6.05
C TYR A 34 4.26 -9.12 5.90
N LEU A 35 3.52 -8.99 4.78
CA LEU A 35 2.62 -7.86 4.55
C LEU A 35 1.59 -7.71 5.67
N THR A 36 0.94 -8.81 6.04
CA THR A 36 -0.11 -8.82 7.07
C THR A 36 0.45 -8.43 8.43
N THR A 37 1.62 -8.96 8.79
CA THR A 37 2.28 -8.67 10.07
C THR A 37 2.66 -7.19 10.17
N GLN A 38 3.31 -6.65 9.13
CA GLN A 38 3.70 -5.24 9.10
C GLN A 38 2.50 -4.30 9.14
N MET A 39 1.43 -4.63 8.40
CA MET A 39 0.17 -3.88 8.49
C MET A 39 -0.45 -3.92 9.89
N SER A 40 -0.45 -5.08 10.55
CA SER A 40 -0.96 -5.20 11.92
C SER A 40 -0.18 -4.33 12.90
N ILE A 41 1.15 -4.28 12.78
CA ILE A 41 2.01 -3.43 13.61
C ILE A 41 1.67 -1.95 13.39
N LEU A 42 1.50 -1.51 12.14
CA LEU A 42 1.17 -0.12 11.85
C LEU A 42 -0.21 0.28 12.36
N ILE A 43 -1.20 -0.60 12.23
CA ILE A 43 -2.54 -0.37 12.78
C ILE A 43 -2.47 -0.28 14.30
N ASP A 44 -1.74 -1.18 14.95
CA ASP A 44 -1.60 -1.20 16.41
C ASP A 44 -0.98 0.10 16.93
N LYS A 45 0.13 0.55 16.32
CA LYS A 45 0.77 1.83 16.64
C LYS A 45 -0.18 3.02 16.43
N SER A 46 -0.93 3.00 15.33
CA SER A 46 -1.84 4.10 15.03
C SER A 46 -3.02 4.17 16.00
N VAL A 47 -3.58 3.01 16.37
CA VAL A 47 -4.78 2.92 17.22
C VAL A 47 -4.45 3.06 18.70
N HIS A 48 -3.39 2.41 19.18
CA HIS A 48 -3.07 2.35 20.60
C HIS A 48 -2.02 3.37 21.03
N GLU A 49 -1.04 3.68 20.17
CA GLU A 49 0.03 4.62 20.48
C GLU A 49 -0.26 6.03 19.94
N ASN A 50 -1.36 6.21 19.18
CA ASN A 50 -1.72 7.45 18.48
C ASN A 50 -0.59 7.96 17.56
N GLU A 51 0.23 7.05 17.03
CA GLU A 51 1.26 7.41 16.06
C GLU A 51 0.65 7.63 14.66
N GLU A 52 1.10 8.68 13.99
CA GLU A 52 0.75 8.90 12.57
C GLU A 52 1.48 7.87 11.71
N ILE A 53 0.79 7.16 10.82
CA ILE A 53 1.45 6.26 9.86
C ILE A 53 2.12 7.09 8.76
N SER A 54 3.45 7.22 8.82
CA SER A 54 4.28 8.01 7.91
C SER A 54 5.49 7.21 7.41
N ASP A 55 6.00 7.56 6.24
CA ASP A 55 7.30 7.13 5.72
C ASP A 55 8.49 7.36 6.69
N LYS A 56 8.34 8.21 7.71
CA LYS A 56 9.36 8.49 8.73
C LYS A 56 9.40 7.48 9.87
N ASN A 57 8.29 6.82 10.19
CA ASN A 57 8.18 5.87 11.31
C ASN A 57 7.83 4.45 10.87
N VAL A 58 7.70 4.22 9.57
CA VAL A 58 7.59 2.90 8.95
C VAL A 58 8.98 2.38 8.59
N ASP A 59 9.18 1.07 8.75
CA ASP A 59 10.42 0.41 8.37
C ASP A 59 10.72 0.56 6.88
N LYS A 60 11.98 0.88 6.53
CA LYS A 60 12.39 1.10 5.14
C LYS A 60 12.28 -0.14 4.26
N ASP A 61 12.45 -1.33 4.84
CA ASP A 61 12.28 -2.58 4.12
C ASP A 61 10.80 -2.81 3.79
N PHE A 62 9.89 -2.42 4.68
CA PHE A 62 8.46 -2.48 4.41
C PHE A 62 8.04 -1.46 3.33
N ILE A 63 8.59 -0.24 3.35
CA ILE A 63 8.34 0.74 2.27
C ILE A 63 8.86 0.19 0.92
N SER A 64 10.07 -0.38 0.92
CA SER A 64 10.66 -0.98 -0.28
C SER A 64 9.84 -2.16 -0.80
N PHE A 65 9.26 -2.95 0.11
CA PHE A 65 8.33 -4.01 -0.21
C PHE A 65 7.04 -3.49 -0.86
N LEU A 66 6.43 -2.43 -0.31
CA LEU A 66 5.23 -1.81 -0.88
C LEU A 66 5.49 -1.23 -2.27
N ILE A 67 6.66 -0.62 -2.49
CA ILE A 67 7.05 -0.10 -3.82
C ILE A 67 7.15 -1.26 -4.84
N ARG A 68 7.69 -2.42 -4.44
CA ARG A 68 7.74 -3.60 -5.32
C ARG A 68 6.36 -4.19 -5.65
N LEU A 69 5.35 -3.95 -4.81
CA LEU A 69 3.99 -4.36 -5.14
C LEU A 69 3.33 -3.42 -6.16
N TYR A 70 3.85 -2.20 -6.27
CA TYR A 70 3.34 -1.19 -7.19
C TYR A 70 3.92 -1.30 -8.60
N TYR A 71 5.20 -1.65 -8.72
CA TYR A 71 5.94 -1.78 -9.99
C TYR A 71 6.04 -3.22 -10.48
#